data_AF-A0A653QWU7-F1
#
_entry.id   AF-A0A653QWU7-F1
#
_cell.length_a   1.000
_cell.length_b   1.000
_cell.length_c   1.000
_cell.angle_alpha   90.00
_cell.angle_beta   90.00
_cell.angle_gamma   90.00
#
_symmetry.space_group_name_H-M   'P 1'
#
loop_
_entity.id
_entity.type
_entity.pdbx_description
1 polymer ?
#
loop_
_entity_poly.entity_id
_entity_poly.type
_entity_poly.pdbx_seq_one_letter_code
_entity_poly.pdbx_strand_id
1 'polypeptide(L)'
;MEGLFGIVILFALVIGIGSLVYIIKSLIDMWKEYAATKNETILLLFILNIIGFFLSGALISMIVAIIFYWNRSKSMRLLGIILLIAGPILFIVFAISAFTLFDTQMMDWQQMEYEMNL
;
A
#
# COMPACT_ATOMS: atom_id res chain seq x y z
N MET A 1 -6.22 -20.81 10.50
CA MET A 1 -5.73 -20.17 9.25
C MET A 1 -6.65 -19.03 8.81
N GLU A 2 -7.98 -19.19 8.91
CA GLU A 2 -8.96 -18.12 8.63
C GLU A 2 -8.72 -16.83 9.43
N GLY A 3 -8.38 -16.94 10.73
CA GLY A 3 -8.07 -15.77 11.55
C GLY A 3 -6.84 -14.99 11.06
N LEU A 4 -5.85 -15.66 10.48
CA LEU A 4 -4.63 -15.04 9.95
C LEU A 4 -4.93 -14.32 8.63
N PHE A 5 -5.77 -14.92 7.78
CA PHE A 5 -6.29 -14.29 6.56
C PHE A 5 -7.12 -13.03 6.87
N GLY A 6 -8.00 -13.07 7.87
CA GLY A 6 -8.76 -11.91 8.33
C GLY A 6 -7.86 -10.78 8.85
N ILE A 7 -6.81 -11.11 9.59
CA ILE A 7 -5.80 -10.14 10.05
C ILE A 7 -5.10 -9.48 8.86
N VAL A 8 -4.69 -10.25 7.84
CA VAL A 8 -4.04 -9.71 6.65
C VAL A 8 -4.93 -8.70 5.92
N ILE A 9 -6.23 -8.99 5.79
CA ILE A 9 -7.20 -8.07 5.19
C ILE A 9 -7.31 -6.77 6.00
N LEU A 10 -7.41 -6.86 7.34
CA LEU A 10 -7.47 -5.68 8.20
C LEU A 10 -6.22 -4.81 8.06
N PHE A 11 -5.03 -5.41 8.04
CA PHE A 11 -3.78 -4.68 7.84
C PHE A 11 -3.69 -4.05 6.45
N ALA A 12 -4.15 -4.75 5.40
CA ALA A 12 -4.21 -4.21 4.06
C ALA A 12 -5.11 -2.98 3.97
N LEU A 13 -6.25 -3.01 4.66
CA LEU A 13 -7.19 -1.88 4.73
C LEU A 13 -6.55 -0.68 5.44
N VAL A 14 -5.90 -0.90 6.58
CA VAL A 14 -5.19 0.16 7.34
C VAL A 14 -4.06 0.77 6.50
N ILE A 15 -3.27 -0.05 5.81
CA ILE A 15 -2.16 0.44 4.96
C ILE A 15 -2.69 1.16 3.73
N GLY A 16 -3.78 0.69 3.12
CA GLY A 16 -4.46 1.37 2.02
C GLY A 16 -4.95 2.76 2.42
N ILE A 17 -5.67 2.87 3.54
CA ILE A 17 -6.12 4.17 4.07
C ILE A 17 -4.92 5.05 4.41
N GLY A 18 -3.92 4.52 5.11
CA GLY A 18 -2.71 5.27 5.48
C GLY A 18 -1.96 5.82 4.26
N SER A 19 -1.87 5.04 3.19
CA SER A 19 -1.27 5.45 1.91
C SER A 19 -2.05 6.57 1.26
N LEU A 20 -3.39 6.48 1.24
CA LEU A 20 -4.25 7.51 0.67
C LEU A 20 -4.17 8.83 1.46
N VAL A 21 -4.21 8.76 2.80
CA VAL A 21 -4.03 9.92 3.68
C VAL A 21 -2.66 10.56 3.47
N TYR A 22 -1.60 9.75 3.36
CA TYR A 22 -0.24 10.24 3.11
C TYR A 22 -0.14 10.97 1.77
N ILE A 23 -0.71 10.41 0.70
CA ILE A 23 -0.72 11.02 -0.64
C ILE A 23 -1.48 12.36 -0.61
N ILE A 24 -2.70 12.38 -0.07
CA ILE A 24 -3.49 13.62 0.04
C ILE A 24 -2.73 14.68 0.83
N LYS A 25 -2.13 14.29 1.96
CA LYS A 25 -1.33 15.22 2.76
C LYS A 25 -0.15 15.77 1.95
N SER A 26 0.54 14.93 1.19
CA SER A 26 1.67 15.36 0.36
C SER A 26 1.25 16.38 -0.69
N LEU A 27 0.06 16.20 -1.31
CA LEU A 27 -0.49 17.16 -2.28
C LEU A 27 -0.78 18.51 -1.63
N ILE A 28 -1.39 18.52 -0.45
CA ILE A 28 -1.68 19.76 0.30
C ILE A 28 -0.38 20.50 0.65
N ASP A 29 0.61 19.77 1.15
CA ASP A 29 1.90 20.36 1.54
C ASP A 29 2.65 20.91 0.32
N MET A 30 2.69 20.18 -0.80
CA MET A 30 3.28 20.65 -2.06
C MET A 30 2.58 21.91 -2.58
N TRP A 31 1.24 21.94 -2.55
CA TRP A 31 0.47 23.09 -2.98
C TRP A 31 0.76 24.33 -2.13
N LYS A 32 0.79 24.17 -0.80
CA LYS A 32 1.12 25.26 0.13
C LYS A 32 2.51 25.82 -0.12
N GLU A 33 3.48 24.93 -0.29
CA GLU A 33 4.88 25.29 -0.54
C GLU A 33 5.03 26.02 -1.87
N TYR A 34 4.38 25.54 -2.94
CA TYR A 34 4.33 26.25 -4.22
C TYR A 34 3.65 27.61 -4.09
N ALA A 35 2.52 27.71 -3.38
CA ALA A 35 1.81 28.96 -3.21
C ALA A 35 2.66 30.04 -2.54
N ALA A 36 3.50 29.65 -1.56
CA ALA A 36 4.40 30.54 -0.83
C ALA A 36 5.68 30.90 -1.60
N THR A 37 6.30 29.94 -2.27
CA THR A 37 7.64 30.11 -2.88
C THR A 37 7.63 30.35 -4.39
N LYS A 38 6.52 30.04 -5.06
CA LYS A 38 6.38 29.99 -6.52
C LYS A 38 7.42 29.11 -7.23
N ASN A 39 7.98 28.12 -6.52
CA ASN A 39 8.99 27.22 -7.08
C ASN A 39 8.38 26.22 -8.08
N GLU A 40 8.77 26.31 -9.35
CA GLU A 40 8.27 25.48 -10.45
C GLU A 40 8.57 23.99 -10.27
N THR A 41 9.69 23.62 -9.62
CA THR A 41 10.00 22.21 -9.34
C THR A 41 8.96 21.59 -8.42
N ILE A 42 8.40 22.36 -7.49
CA ILE A 42 7.39 21.88 -6.54
C ILE A 42 6.04 21.72 -7.25
N LEU A 43 5.72 22.63 -8.17
CA LEU A 43 4.56 22.49 -9.05
C LEU A 43 4.67 21.22 -9.91
N LEU A 44 5.86 20.94 -10.46
CA LEU A 44 6.12 19.71 -11.22
C LEU A 44 5.88 18.47 -10.35
N LEU A 45 6.43 18.44 -9.13
CA LEU A 45 6.21 17.34 -8.18
C LEU A 45 4.72 17.16 -7.84
N PHE A 46 3.98 18.26 -7.66
CA PHE A 46 2.55 18.23 -7.42
C PHE A 46 1.79 17.59 -8.59
N ILE A 47 2.06 18.04 -9.82
CA ILE A 47 1.43 17.49 -11.03
C ILE A 47 1.80 16.01 -11.22
N LEU A 48 3.08 15.66 -11.07
CA LEU A 48 3.54 14.27 -11.15
C LEU A 48 2.91 13.38 -10.08
N ASN A 49 2.65 13.91 -8.89
CA ASN A 49 1.99 13.17 -7.82
C ASN A 49 0.55 12.81 -8.21
N ILE A 50 -0.21 13.78 -8.74
CA ILE A 50 -1.59 13.55 -9.22
C ILE A 50 -1.61 12.56 -10.38
N ILE A 51 -0.79 12.79 -11.42
CA ILE A 51 -0.73 11.91 -12.59
C ILE A 51 -0.27 10.51 -12.17
N GLY A 52 0.74 10.42 -11.31
CA GLY A 52 1.24 9.17 -10.77
C GLY A 52 0.19 8.38 -10.01
N PHE A 53 -0.74 9.06 -9.31
CA PHE A 53 -1.85 8.41 -8.63
C PHE A 53 -2.81 7.76 -9.64
N PHE A 54 -3.23 8.47 -10.68
CA PHE A 54 -4.14 7.91 -11.68
C PHE A 54 -3.52 6.80 -12.54
N LEU A 55 -2.21 6.87 -12.83
CA LEU A 55 -1.54 5.88 -13.69
C LEU A 55 -1.14 4.60 -12.97
N SER A 56 -0.78 4.67 -11.69
CA SER A 56 -0.19 3.55 -10.94
C SER A 56 -0.92 3.23 -9.63
N GLY A 57 -2.10 3.82 -9.43
CA GLY A 57 -2.82 3.79 -8.16
C GLY A 57 -2.08 4.59 -7.11
N ALA A 58 -1.23 3.96 -6.31
CA ALA A 58 -0.50 4.66 -5.24
C ALA A 58 1.00 4.76 -5.49
N LEU A 59 1.58 3.92 -6.35
CA LEU A 59 3.02 3.63 -6.31
C LEU A 59 3.89 4.83 -6.72
N ILE A 60 3.67 5.38 -7.92
CA ILE A 60 4.42 6.54 -8.41
C ILE A 60 4.14 7.76 -7.52
N SER A 61 2.88 7.99 -7.13
CA SER A 61 2.50 9.08 -6.23
C SER A 61 3.25 9.00 -4.90
N MET A 62 3.39 7.80 -4.33
CA MET A 62 4.14 7.59 -3.08
C MET A 62 5.63 7.92 -3.23
N ILE A 63 6.24 7.48 -4.34
CA ILE A 63 7.66 7.80 -4.65
C ILE A 63 7.85 9.32 -4.76
N VAL A 64 6.99 10.00 -5.49
CA VAL A 64 7.03 11.46 -5.65
C VAL A 64 6.85 12.17 -4.30
N ALA A 65 5.93 11.70 -3.46
CA ALA A 65 5.75 12.23 -2.11
C ALA A 65 7.00 12.04 -1.23
N ILE A 66 7.64 10.87 -1.29
CA ILE A 66 8.90 10.60 -0.58
C ILE A 66 10.02 11.54 -1.04
N ILE A 67 10.15 11.76 -2.35
CA ILE A 67 11.13 12.70 -2.93
C ILE A 67 10.88 14.11 -2.39
N PHE A 68 9.63 14.57 -2.37
CA PHE A 68 9.29 15.89 -1.83
C PHE A 68 9.67 16.03 -0.35
N TYR A 69 9.41 15.01 0.47
CA TYR A 69 9.77 15.04 1.89
C TYR A 69 11.25 14.75 2.17
N TRP A 70 12.05 14.37 1.17
CA TRP A 70 13.40 13.85 1.35
C TRP A 70 14.30 14.76 2.19
N ASN A 71 14.23 16.06 1.93
CA ASN A 71 14.98 17.11 2.63
C ASN A 71 14.09 18.02 3.51
N ARG A 72 12.79 17.71 3.64
CA ARG A 72 11.81 18.57 4.35
C ARG A 72 11.33 17.98 5.67
N SER A 73 11.12 16.66 5.74
CA SER A 73 10.66 16.02 6.97
C SER A 73 11.12 14.57 7.04
N LYS A 74 11.98 14.29 8.03
CA LYS A 74 12.46 12.92 8.29
C LYS A 74 11.32 11.97 8.64
N SER A 75 10.33 12.44 9.41
CA SER A 75 9.18 11.63 9.83
C SER A 75 8.29 11.26 8.64
N MET A 76 7.95 12.22 7.78
CA MET A 76 7.12 11.95 6.60
C MET A 76 7.83 11.06 5.58
N ARG A 77 9.12 11.29 5.36
CA ARG A 77 9.96 10.43 4.51
C ARG A 77 9.92 8.98 5.00
N LEU A 78 10.12 8.78 6.30
CA LEU A 78 10.17 7.43 6.89
C LEU A 78 8.80 6.75 6.85
N LEU A 79 7.72 7.48 7.10
CA LEU A 79 6.35 6.99 6.95
C LEU A 79 6.05 6.57 5.50
N GLY A 80 6.43 7.38 4.52
CA GLY A 80 6.28 7.05 3.10
C GLY A 80 7.05 5.78 2.72
N ILE A 81 8.29 5.61 3.20
CA ILE A 81 9.09 4.39 2.96
C ILE A 81 8.43 3.16 3.60
N ILE A 82 7.95 3.27 4.85
CA ILE A 82 7.24 2.17 5.51
C ILE A 82 6.02 1.76 4.70
N LEU A 83 5.18 2.70 4.29
CA LEU A 83 3.97 2.42 3.51
C LEU A 83 4.30 1.78 2.14
N LEU A 84 5.35 2.28 1.48
CA LEU A 84 5.80 1.75 0.19
C LEU A 84 6.28 0.30 0.30
N ILE A 85 6.99 -0.05 1.38
CA ILE A 85 7.51 -1.41 1.61
C ILE A 85 6.42 -2.33 2.16
N ALA A 86 5.51 -1.83 2.98
CA ALA A 86 4.46 -2.62 3.61
C ALA A 86 3.48 -3.21 2.59
N GLY A 87 3.20 -2.51 1.48
CA GLY A 87 2.36 -3.02 0.40
C GLY A 87 2.85 -4.35 -0.19
N PRO A 88 4.07 -4.40 -0.76
CA PRO A 88 4.67 -5.64 -1.26
C PRO A 88 4.75 -6.76 -0.21
N ILE A 89 5.11 -6.43 1.04
CA ILE A 89 5.17 -7.42 2.12
C ILE A 89 3.78 -8.03 2.37
N LEU A 90 2.75 -7.20 2.49
CA LEU A 90 1.38 -7.68 2.67
C LEU A 90 0.90 -8.52 1.49
N PHE A 91 1.26 -8.13 0.27
CA PHE A 91 0.91 -8.91 -0.93
C PHE A 91 1.53 -10.31 -0.89
N ILE A 92 2.80 -10.44 -0.50
CA ILE A 92 3.48 -11.73 -0.35
C ILE A 92 2.81 -12.57 0.75
N VAL A 93 2.54 -11.98 1.92
CA VAL A 93 1.89 -12.69 3.03
C VAL A 93 0.48 -13.14 2.63
N PHE A 94 -0.27 -12.28 1.94
CA PHE A 94 -1.58 -12.61 1.39
C PHE A 94 -1.50 -13.78 0.42
N ALA A 95 -0.60 -13.72 -0.58
CA ALA A 95 -0.43 -14.78 -1.55
C ALA A 95 -0.12 -16.13 -0.89
N ILE A 96 0.85 -16.17 0.03
CA ILE A 96 1.20 -17.39 0.78
C ILE A 96 -0.01 -17.90 1.56
N SER A 97 -0.72 -17.03 2.29
CA SER A 97 -1.89 -17.42 3.08
C SER A 97 -3.05 -17.94 2.23
N ALA A 98 -3.23 -17.40 1.03
CA ALA A 98 -4.25 -17.84 0.10
C ALA A 98 -3.92 -19.24 -0.45
N PHE A 99 -2.68 -19.47 -0.89
CA PHE A 99 -2.25 -20.78 -1.38
C PHE A 99 -2.40 -21.88 -0.32
N THR A 100 -2.02 -21.60 0.93
CA THR A 100 -2.15 -22.60 2.00
C THR A 100 -3.59 -22.89 2.39
N LEU A 101 -4.50 -21.89 2.31
CA LEU A 101 -5.93 -22.08 2.53
C LEU A 101 -6.57 -22.98 1.46
N PHE A 102 -6.24 -22.75 0.18
CA PHE A 102 -6.72 -23.59 -0.93
C PHE A 102 -6.24 -25.04 -0.80
N ASP A 103 -4.98 -25.25 -0.39
CA ASP A 103 -4.42 -26.59 -0.19
C ASP A 103 -5.11 -27.34 0.95
N THR A 104 -5.35 -26.67 2.10
CA THR A 104 -6.12 -27.27 3.20
C THR A 104 -7.54 -27.66 2.81
N GLN A 105 -8.24 -26.85 2.01
CA GLN A 105 -9.58 -27.21 1.56
C GLN A 105 -9.57 -28.46 0.69
N MET A 106 -8.60 -28.62 -0.21
CA MET A 106 -8.52 -29.80 -1.08
C MET A 106 -8.26 -31.09 -0.29
N MET A 107 -7.44 -31.03 0.75
CA MET A 107 -7.17 -32.16 1.65
C MET A 107 -8.42 -32.61 2.41
N ASP A 108 -9.22 -31.67 2.93
CA ASP A 108 -10.47 -31.99 3.64
C ASP A 108 -11.51 -32.64 2.70
N TRP A 109 -11.61 -32.18 1.45
CA TRP A 109 -12.49 -32.78 0.44
C TRP A 109 -12.09 -34.22 0.10
N GLN A 110 -10.79 -34.48 -0.10
CA GLN A 110 -10.29 -35.83 -0.39
C GLN A 110 -10.52 -36.79 0.79
N GLN A 111 -10.40 -36.30 2.02
CA GLN A 111 -10.62 -37.10 3.21
C GLN A 111 -12.10 -37.44 3.41
N MET A 112 -13.02 -36.49 3.17
CA MET A 112 -14.47 -36.78 3.19
C MET A 112 -14.89 -37.78 2.12
N GLU A 113 -14.34 -37.70 0.91
CA GLU A 113 -14.65 -38.65 -0.16
C GLU A 113 -14.16 -40.07 0.17
N TYR A 114 -13.01 -40.19 0.84
CA TYR A 114 -12.50 -41.48 1.33
C TYR A 114 -13.40 -42.08 2.43
N GLU A 115 -13.85 -41.27 3.38
CA GLU A 115 -14.75 -41.71 4.47
C GLU A 115 -16.16 -42.09 4.00
N MET A 116 -16.67 -41.49 2.92
CA MET A 116 -17.99 -41.83 2.35
C MET A 116 -17.99 -43.07 1.46
N ASN A 117 -16.82 -43.49 0.97
CA ASN A 117 -16.66 -44.64 0.06
C ASN A 117 -16.15 -45.92 0.78
N LEU A 118 -16.03 -45.88 2.11
CA LEU A 118 -15.75 -47.01 3.01
C LEU A 118 -17.01 -47.46 3.76
#